data_AF-A0A246TSQ3-F1
#
_entry.id   AF-A0A246TSQ3-F1
#
_cell.length_a   1.000
_cell.length_b   1.000
_cell.length_c   1.000
_cell.angle_alpha   90.00
_cell.angle_beta   90.00
_cell.angle_gamma   90.00
#
_symmetry.space_group_name_H-M   'P 1'
#
loop_
_entity.id
_entity.type
_entity.pdbx_description
1 polymer ?
#
loop_
_entity_poly.entity_id
_entity_poly.type
_entity_poly.pdbx_seq_one_letter_code
_entity_poly.pdbx_strand_id
1 'polypeptide(L)'
;MISTRDEARASLDTLNTTIGTAVLLLRQQQDTIEQFMRESRDMDSVGHVLDPTLFNSSERRATEAILKPIYAAAVNLIETYDRQIAQAATALRKVTANG
;
A
#
# COMPACT_ATOMS: atom_id res chain seq x y z
N MET A 1 27.75 -9.85 -7.68
CA MET A 1 27.94 -11.32 -7.54
C MET A 1 26.83 -11.99 -8.32
N ILE A 2 27.16 -12.73 -9.37
CA ILE A 2 26.15 -13.46 -10.16
C ILE A 2 25.83 -14.72 -9.38
N SER A 3 24.68 -14.72 -8.71
CA SER A 3 24.10 -15.88 -8.07
C SER A 3 23.72 -16.91 -9.11
N THR A 4 23.94 -18.19 -8.82
CA THR A 4 23.54 -19.29 -9.71
C THR A 4 22.04 -19.20 -10.03
N ARG A 5 21.59 -19.79 -11.15
CA ARG A 5 20.17 -19.73 -11.58
C ARG A 5 19.21 -20.14 -10.46
N ASP A 6 19.61 -21.12 -9.66
CA ASP A 6 18.81 -21.65 -8.55
C ASP A 6 18.78 -20.68 -7.36
N GLU A 7 19.88 -20.00 -7.04
CA GLU A 7 19.91 -18.93 -6.03
C GLU A 7 19.03 -17.74 -6.45
N ALA A 8 19.07 -17.36 -7.72
CA ALA A 8 18.22 -16.28 -8.24
C ALA A 8 16.74 -16.63 -8.10
N ARG A 9 16.36 -17.89 -8.40
CA ARG A 9 15.00 -18.39 -8.22
C ARG A 9 14.57 -18.37 -6.76
N ALA A 10 15.39 -18.93 -5.86
CA ALA A 10 15.10 -18.96 -4.43
C ALA A 10 14.95 -17.54 -3.84
N SER A 11 15.77 -16.60 -4.30
CA SER A 11 15.70 -15.19 -3.90
C SER A 11 14.39 -14.53 -4.37
N LEU A 12 13.96 -14.79 -5.61
CA LEU A 12 12.68 -14.30 -6.12
C LEU A 12 11.49 -14.89 -5.37
N ASP A 13 11.51 -16.19 -5.05
CA ASP A 13 10.44 -16.84 -4.27
C ASP A 13 10.34 -16.26 -2.84
N THR A 14 11.50 -15.99 -2.22
CA THR A 14 11.58 -15.32 -0.91
C THR A 14 11.03 -13.89 -0.98
N LEU A 15 11.39 -13.14 -2.02
CA LEU A 15 10.89 -11.78 -2.23
C LEU A 15 9.36 -11.76 -2.40
N ASN A 16 8.81 -12.66 -3.20
CA ASN A 16 7.36 -12.78 -3.40
C ASN A 16 6.62 -13.07 -2.09
N THR A 17 7.16 -13.98 -1.27
CA THR A 17 6.61 -14.32 0.05
C THR A 17 6.66 -13.13 1.00
N THR A 18 7.77 -12.38 0.97
CA THR A 18 7.97 -11.20 1.81
C THR A 18 6.98 -10.10 1.45
N ILE A 19 6.80 -9.82 0.16
CA ILE A 19 5.82 -8.83 -0.33
C ILE A 19 4.40 -9.24 0.05
N GLY A 20 4.03 -10.51 -0.17
CA GLY A 20 2.71 -11.02 0.22
C GLY A 20 2.43 -10.89 1.71
N THR A 21 3.43 -11.17 2.54
CA THR A 21 3.33 -11.03 4.01
C THR A 21 3.17 -9.56 4.42
N ALA A 22 3.95 -8.65 3.82
CA ALA A 22 3.82 -7.23 4.07
C ALA A 22 2.42 -6.71 3.71
N VAL A 23 1.89 -7.10 2.54
CA VAL A 23 0.53 -6.74 2.11
C VAL A 23 -0.52 -7.29 3.08
N LEU A 24 -0.38 -8.52 3.56
CA LEU A 24 -1.31 -9.11 4.53
C LEU A 24 -1.36 -8.30 5.83
N LEU A 25 -0.20 -7.88 6.34
CA LEU A 25 -0.12 -7.06 7.55
C LEU A 25 -0.72 -5.66 7.34
N LEU A 26 -0.39 -5.02 6.21
CA LEU A 26 -0.91 -3.69 5.88
C LEU A 26 -2.44 -3.68 5.73
N ARG A 27 -3.01 -4.74 5.15
CA ARG A 27 -4.47 -4.89 4.99
C ARG A 27 -5.24 -4.82 6.30
N GLN A 28 -4.66 -5.32 7.40
CA GLN A 28 -5.32 -5.25 8.71
C GLN A 28 -5.55 -3.81 9.19
N GLN A 29 -4.83 -2.85 8.62
CA GLN A 29 -4.88 -1.44 8.97
C GLN A 29 -5.41 -0.58 7.82
N GLN A 30 -5.90 -1.17 6.73
CA GLN A 30 -6.31 -0.45 5.53
C GLN A 30 -7.43 0.56 5.82
N ASP A 31 -8.47 0.14 6.55
CA ASP A 31 -9.60 1.02 6.90
C ASP A 31 -9.13 2.26 7.70
N THR A 32 -8.19 2.06 8.62
CA THR A 32 -7.58 3.13 9.42
C THR A 32 -6.80 4.09 8.54
N ILE A 33 -5.99 3.56 7.61
CA ILE A 33 -5.23 4.37 6.66
C ILE A 33 -6.18 5.19 5.77
N GLU A 34 -7.22 4.57 5.24
CA GLU A 34 -8.19 5.24 4.39
C GLU A 34 -8.99 6.31 5.15
N GLN A 35 -9.34 6.06 6.40
CA GLN A 35 -9.96 7.07 7.27
C GLN A 35 -9.05 8.27 7.47
N PHE A 36 -7.78 8.04 7.82
CA PHE A 36 -6.79 9.12 7.93
C PHE A 36 -6.69 9.95 6.64
N MET A 37 -6.65 9.28 5.48
CA MET A 37 -6.59 9.97 4.18
C MET A 37 -7.86 10.76 3.87
N ARG A 38 -9.05 10.30 4.31
CA ARG A 38 -10.30 11.07 4.20
C ARG A 38 -10.26 12.31 5.08
N GLU A 39 -9.99 12.14 6.38
CA GLU A 39 -9.93 13.25 7.34
C GLU A 39 -8.91 14.32 6.93
N SER A 40 -7.75 13.88 6.44
CA SER A 40 -6.72 14.76 5.89
C SER A 40 -7.24 15.64 4.74
N ARG A 41 -7.98 15.06 3.77
CA ARG A 41 -8.59 15.81 2.66
C ARG A 41 -9.72 16.73 3.12
N ASP A 42 -10.51 16.29 4.09
CA ASP A 42 -11.62 17.07 4.63
C ASP A 42 -11.11 18.28 5.43
N MET A 43 -9.98 18.14 6.13
CA MET A 43 -9.29 19.25 6.77
C MET A 43 -8.73 20.25 5.76
N ASP A 44 -8.16 19.77 4.64
CA ASP A 44 -7.65 20.61 3.55
C ASP A 44 -8.78 21.37 2.81
N SER A 45 -10.04 20.94 2.91
CA SER A 45 -11.17 21.52 2.15
C SER A 45 -12.20 22.27 2.98
N VAL A 46 -12.55 21.78 4.18
CA VAL A 46 -13.62 22.33 5.04
C VAL A 46 -13.08 22.84 6.38
N GLY A 47 -11.91 22.36 6.82
CA GLY A 47 -11.34 22.68 8.13
C GLY A 47 -11.11 24.17 8.40
N HIS A 48 -10.85 24.97 7.37
CA HIS A 48 -10.65 26.43 7.50
C HIS A 48 -11.90 27.19 7.96
N VAL A 49 -13.09 26.63 7.73
CA VAL A 49 -14.38 27.30 7.97
C VAL A 49 -14.93 27.01 9.37
N LEU A 50 -14.66 25.81 9.91
CA LEU A 50 -15.29 25.33 11.14
C LEU A 50 -14.45 25.55 12.41
N ASP A 51 -13.12 25.43 12.35
CA ASP A 51 -12.23 25.77 13.47
C ASP A 51 -10.76 25.98 13.02
N PRO A 52 -10.31 27.23 12.87
CA PRO A 52 -8.95 27.53 12.42
C PRO A 52 -7.86 27.10 13.42
N THR A 53 -8.19 26.82 14.68
CA THR A 53 -7.20 26.51 15.72
C THR A 53 -6.74 25.05 15.68
N LEU A 54 -7.60 24.11 15.25
CA LEU A 54 -7.24 22.72 14.95
C LEU A 54 -6.35 22.59 13.71
N PHE A 55 -6.52 23.50 12.74
CA PHE A 55 -5.66 23.60 11.56
C PHE A 55 -4.26 24.14 11.87
N ASN A 56 -4.12 24.86 12.99
CA ASN A 56 -2.90 25.59 13.33
C ASN A 56 -1.86 24.82 14.15
N SER A 57 -2.09 23.53 14.46
CA SER A 57 -1.02 22.69 14.98
C SER A 57 0.01 22.45 13.86
N SER A 58 1.06 23.27 13.85
CA SER A 58 2.22 23.12 12.96
C SER A 58 2.86 21.74 13.10
N GLU A 59 2.85 21.19 14.31
CA GLU A 59 3.33 19.85 14.62
C GLU A 59 2.50 18.78 13.90
N ARG A 60 1.17 18.84 13.97
CA ARG A 60 0.30 17.90 13.26
C ARG A 60 0.55 17.92 11.75
N ARG A 61 0.64 19.11 11.15
CA ARG A 61 0.92 19.27 9.71
C ARG A 61 2.30 18.73 9.32
N ALA A 62 3.31 18.96 10.15
CA ALA A 62 4.66 18.43 9.92
C ALA A 62 4.68 16.90 10.00
N THR A 63 4.02 16.31 10.99
CA THR A 63 3.89 14.85 11.12
C THR A 63 3.11 14.26 9.96
N GLU A 64 2.00 14.88 9.58
CA GLU A 64 1.17 14.45 8.46
C GLU A 64 1.93 14.49 7.13
N ALA A 65 2.72 15.54 6.87
CA ALA A 65 3.54 15.64 5.67
C ALA A 65 4.57 14.49 5.53
N ILE A 66 5.01 13.92 6.65
CA ILE A 66 5.94 12.79 6.68
C ILE A 66 5.21 11.45 6.54
N LEU A 67 4.07 11.28 7.23
CA LEU A 67 3.38 9.99 7.31
C LEU A 67 2.42 9.74 6.15
N LYS A 68 1.75 10.78 5.64
CA LYS A 68 0.77 10.67 4.54
C LYS A 68 1.37 10.01 3.28
N PRO A 69 2.60 10.33 2.84
CA PRO A 69 3.23 9.62 1.72
C PRO A 69 3.46 8.12 1.99
N ILE A 70 3.83 7.75 3.22
CA ILE A 70 4.06 6.35 3.61
C ILE A 70 2.75 5.57 3.54
N TYR A 71 1.66 6.15 4.07
CA TYR A 71 0.34 5.55 4.03
C TYR A 71 -0.21 5.43 2.60
N ALA A 72 0.00 6.45 1.77
CA ALA A 72 -0.36 6.38 0.36
C ALA A 72 0.41 5.28 -0.37
N ALA A 73 1.71 5.11 -0.09
CA ALA A 73 2.52 4.03 -0.65
C ALA A 73 2.02 2.64 -0.22
N ALA A 74 1.59 2.50 1.05
CA ALA A 74 1.03 1.25 1.56
C ALA A 74 -0.27 0.87 0.81
N VAL A 75 -1.20 1.82 0.63
CA VAL A 75 -2.44 1.59 -0.14
C VAL A 75 -2.11 1.21 -1.59
N ASN A 76 -1.22 1.96 -2.25
CA ASN A 76 -0.81 1.67 -3.63
C ASN A 76 -0.18 0.28 -3.77
N LEU A 77 0.60 -0.17 -2.77
CA LEU A 77 1.18 -1.50 -2.76
C LEU A 77 0.10 -2.58 -2.70
N ILE A 78 -0.89 -2.44 -1.82
CA ILE A 78 -2.02 -3.37 -1.70
C ILE A 78 -2.76 -3.46 -3.04
N GLU A 79 -3.15 -2.33 -3.62
CA GLU A 79 -3.87 -2.29 -4.90
C GLU A 79 -3.08 -2.92 -6.05
N THR A 80 -1.78 -2.63 -6.11
CA THR A 80 -0.89 -3.18 -7.13
C THR A 80 -0.78 -4.69 -6.97
N TYR A 81 -0.55 -5.16 -5.74
CA TYR A 81 -0.45 -6.58 -5.44
C TYR A 81 -1.72 -7.32 -5.85
N ASP A 82 -2.89 -6.82 -5.50
CA ASP A 82 -4.18 -7.45 -5.80
C ASP A 82 -4.44 -7.55 -7.30
N ARG A 83 -4.13 -6.47 -8.03
CA ARG A 83 -4.22 -6.47 -9.49
C ARG A 83 -3.32 -7.53 -10.11
N GLN A 84 -2.07 -7.64 -9.65
CA GLN A 84 -1.12 -8.61 -10.19
C GLN A 84 -1.52 -10.06 -9.85
N ILE A 85 -1.98 -10.32 -8.63
CA ILE A 85 -2.46 -11.66 -8.24
C ILE A 85 -3.70 -12.06 -9.06
N ALA A 86 -4.64 -11.15 -9.28
CA ALA A 86 -5.81 -11.41 -10.13
C ALA A 86 -5.42 -11.70 -11.60
N GLN A 87 -4.44 -10.97 -12.13
CA GLN A 87 -3.89 -11.20 -13.47
C GLN A 87 -3.17 -12.55 -13.56
N ALA A 88 -2.34 -12.90 -12.56
CA ALA A 88 -1.64 -14.17 -12.47
C ALA A 88 -2.63 -15.36 -12.41
N ALA A 89 -3.68 -15.27 -11.58
CA ALA A 89 -4.73 -16.28 -11.49
C ALA A 89 -5.47 -16.46 -12.83
N THR A 90 -5.67 -15.38 -13.58
CA THR A 90 -6.29 -15.43 -14.91
C THR A 90 -5.37 -16.06 -15.95
N ALA A 91 -4.07 -15.75 -15.91
CA ALA A 91 -3.09 -16.37 -16.79
C ALA A 91 -2.96 -17.87 -16.53
N LEU A 92 -2.90 -18.29 -15.26
CA LEU A 92 -2.84 -19.71 -14.87
C LEU A 92 -4.04 -20.50 -15.37
N ARG A 93 -5.27 -19.95 -15.21
CA ARG A 93 -6.49 -20.60 -15.70
C ARG A 93 -6.47 -20.84 -17.22
N LYS A 94 -5.90 -19.92 -18.00
CA LYS A 94 -5.76 -20.08 -19.46
C LYS A 94 -4.81 -21.19 -19.83
N VAL A 95 -3.72 -21.38 -19.06
CA VAL A 95 -2.76 -22.47 -19.29
C VAL A 95 -3.39 -23.81 -18.95
N THR A 96 -4.11 -23.92 -17.82
CA THR A 96 -4.75 -25.17 -17.39
C THR A 96 -5.97 -25.57 -18.22
N ALA A 97 -6.63 -24.62 -18.90
CA ALA A 97 -7.79 -24.91 -19.76
C ALA A 97 -7.40 -25.35 -21.19
N ASN A 98 -6.13 -25.12 -21.58
CA ASN A 98 -5.61 -25.42 -22.92
C ASN A 98 -4.61 -26.58 -22.95
N GLY A 99 -4.41 -27.27 -21.82
CA GLY A 99 -3.60 -28.49 -21.69
C GLY A 99 -4.46 -29.66 -21.28
#